data_AF-A0A925Z0R0-F1
#
_entry.id   AF-A0A925Z0R0-F1
#
_cell.length_a   1.000
_cell.length_b   1.000
_cell.length_c   1.000
_cell.angle_alpha   90.00
_cell.angle_beta   90.00
_cell.angle_gamma   90.00
#
_symmetry.space_group_name_H-M   'P 1'
#
loop_
_entity.id
_entity.type
_entity.pdbx_description
1 polymer ?
#
loop_
_entity_poly.entity_id
_entity_poly.type
_entity_poly.pdbx_seq_one_letter_code
_entity_poly.pdbx_strand_id
1 'polypeptide(L)' 'MFDETICIDDTRETTAAKSQVVCLARMLSFALDEAREIGATDCQILISQGLKDLKTRYRLNADDLNAPQFN' A
#
# COMPACT_ATOMS: atom_id res chain seq x y z
N MET A 1 32.35 -20.97 20.40
CA MET A 1 30.98 -20.67 20.85
C MET A 1 30.64 -19.33 20.20
N PHE A 2 30.10 -19.38 18.99
CA PHE A 2 29.69 -18.17 18.26
C PHE A 2 28.21 -18.01 18.52
N ASP A 3 27.85 -16.86 19.08
CA ASP A 3 26.49 -16.48 19.45
C ASP A 3 25.76 -16.04 18.17
N GLU A 4 25.16 -17.01 17.47
CA GLU A 4 24.27 -16.77 16.33
C GLU A 4 22.89 -16.35 16.83
N THR A 5 22.82 -15.15 17.40
CA THR A 5 21.54 -14.46 17.55
C THR A 5 21.54 -13.27 16.59
N ILE A 6 21.59 -13.57 15.28
CA ILE A 6 21.13 -12.61 14.28
C ILE A 6 19.61 -12.56 14.48
N CYS A 7 19.16 -11.61 15.29
CA CYS A 7 17.81 -11.08 15.16
C CYS A 7 17.72 -10.51 13.75
N ILE A 8 17.38 -11.35 12.76
CA ILE A 8 16.91 -10.86 11.47
C ILE A 8 15.70 -10.01 11.85
N ASP A 9 15.89 -8.71 11.68
CA ASP A 9 14.94 -7.67 12.00
C ASP A 9 13.65 -7.95 11.20
N ASP A 10 12.73 -8.73 11.78
CA ASP A 10 11.39 -9.04 11.26
C ASP A 10 10.60 -7.74 10.97
N THR A 11 11.08 -6.63 11.54
CA THR A 11 10.60 -5.26 11.33
C THR A 11 10.97 -4.69 9.96
N ARG A 12 12.08 -5.10 9.34
CA ARG A 12 12.55 -4.57 8.05
C ARG A 12 11.77 -5.14 6.88
N GLU A 13 11.49 -6.44 6.88
CA GLU A 13 10.63 -7.07 5.86
C GLU A 13 9.20 -6.55 5.95
N THR A 14 8.68 -6.35 7.16
CA THR A 14 7.33 -5.81 7.36
C THR A 14 7.22 -4.32 7.01
N THR A 15 8.26 -3.51 7.26
CA THR A 15 8.27 -2.08 6.86
C THR A 15 8.44 -1.91 5.36
N ALA A 16 9.30 -2.70 4.71
CA ALA A 16 9.45 -2.70 3.25
C ALA A 16 8.14 -3.16 2.56
N ALA A 17 7.50 -4.20 3.08
CA ALA A 17 6.20 -4.65 2.61
C ALA A 17 5.12 -3.58 2.79
N LYS A 18 5.07 -2.89 3.93
CA LYS A 18 4.11 -1.79 4.17
C LYS A 18 4.35 -0.62 3.20
N SER A 19 5.60 -0.25 2.94
CA SER A 19 5.96 0.82 2.00
C SER A 19 5.53 0.49 0.56
N GLN A 20 5.79 -0.74 0.10
CA GLN A 20 5.34 -1.20 -1.22
C GLN A 20 3.81 -1.18 -1.35
N VAL A 21 3.12 -1.60 -0.30
CA VAL A 21 1.65 -1.58 -0.26
C VAL A 21 1.10 -0.16 -0.30
N VAL A 22 1.70 0.78 0.44
CA VAL A 22 1.33 2.21 0.36
C VAL A 22 1.51 2.75 -1.06
N CYS A 23 2.62 2.40 -1.72
CA CYS A 23 2.87 2.79 -3.11
C CYS A 23 1.77 2.25 -4.06
N LEU A 24 1.43 0.96 -3.94
CA LEU A 24 0.35 0.35 -4.71
C LEU A 24 -1.01 1.02 -4.45
N ALA A 25 -1.32 1.35 -3.20
CA ALA A 25 -2.55 2.04 -2.83
C ALA A 25 -2.66 3.43 -3.51
N ARG A 26 -1.53 4.16 -3.61
CA ARG A 26 -1.46 5.46 -4.29
C ARG A 26 -1.66 5.32 -5.80
N MET A 27 -1.00 4.35 -6.43
CA MET A 27 -1.18 4.07 -7.86
C MET A 27 -2.64 3.70 -8.19
N LEU A 28 -3.28 2.88 -7.35
CA LEU A 28 -4.69 2.54 -7.51
C LEU A 28 -5.60 3.75 -7.31
N SER A 29 -5.26 4.67 -6.39
CA SER A 29 -6.03 5.91 -6.20
C SER A 29 -5.96 6.79 -7.45
N PHE A 30 -4.78 6.93 -8.04
CA PHE A 30 -4.60 7.63 -9.31
C PHE A 30 -5.37 6.97 -10.46
N ALA A 31 -5.26 5.65 -10.62
CA ALA A 31 -5.99 4.91 -11.64
C ALA A 31 -7.52 4.99 -11.45
N LEU A 32 -8.00 5.10 -10.21
CA LEU A 32 -9.42 5.32 -9.93
C LEU A 32 -9.89 6.69 -10.43
N ASP A 33 -9.08 7.72 -10.24
CA ASP A 33 -9.40 9.07 -10.71
C ASP A 33 -9.37 9.14 -12.25
N GLU A 34 -8.40 8.49 -12.91
CA GLU A 34 -8.41 8.35 -14.37
C GLU A 34 -9.64 7.56 -14.85
N ALA A 35 -9.98 6.45 -14.20
CA ALA A 35 -11.17 5.66 -14.54
C ALA A 35 -12.48 6.45 -14.38
N ARG A 36 -12.53 7.43 -13.45
CA ARG A 36 -13.64 8.38 -13.30
C ARG A 36 -13.69 9.37 -14.45
N GLU A 37 -12.55 9.92 -14.83
CA GLU A 37 -12.45 10.90 -15.90
C GLU A 37 -12.94 10.33 -17.24
N ILE A 38 -12.57 9.09 -17.55
CA ILE A 38 -12.97 8.42 -18.81
C ILE A 38 -14.32 7.70 -18.73
N GLY A 39 -14.99 7.71 -17.56
CA GLY A 39 -16.29 7.05 -17.37
C GLY A 39 -16.24 5.51 -17.39
N ALA A 40 -15.08 4.90 -17.12
CA ALA A 40 -14.91 3.44 -17.10
C ALA A 40 -15.44 2.83 -15.78
N THR A 41 -16.77 2.71 -15.65
CA THR A 41 -17.45 2.28 -14.41
C THR A 41 -16.97 0.93 -13.88
N ASP A 42 -16.75 -0.06 -14.74
CA ASP A 42 -16.28 -1.38 -14.31
C ASP A 42 -14.88 -1.31 -13.68
N CYS A 43 -13.98 -0.51 -14.27
CA CYS A 43 -12.66 -0.26 -13.72
C CYS A 43 -12.75 0.47 -12.37
N GLN A 44 -13.65 1.45 -12.24
CA GLN A 44 -13.85 2.16 -10.98
C GLN A 44 -14.26 1.21 -9.85
N ILE A 45 -15.17 0.26 -10.12
CA ILE A 45 -15.62 -0.73 -9.13
C ILE A 45 -14.46 -1.65 -8.75
N LEU A 46 -13.76 -2.24 -9.72
CA LEU A 46 -12.64 -3.15 -9.47
C LEU A 46 -11.52 -2.48 -8.67
N ILE A 47 -11.12 -1.27 -9.07
CA ILE A 47 -10.07 -0.51 -8.40
C ILE A 47 -10.50 -0.11 -6.98
N SER A 48 -11.74 0.34 -6.79
CA SER A 48 -12.28 0.70 -5.47
C SER A 48 -12.30 -0.51 -4.53
N GLN A 49 -12.69 -1.68 -5.03
CA GLN A 49 -12.68 -2.93 -4.27
C GLN A 49 -11.25 -3.31 -3.86
N GLY A 50 -10.31 -3.27 -4.82
CA GLY A 50 -8.90 -3.56 -4.55
C GLY A 50 -8.28 -2.62 -3.51
N LEU A 51 -8.59 -1.32 -3.60
CA LEU A 51 -8.16 -0.31 -2.62
C LEU A 51 -8.69 -0.61 -1.20
N LYS A 52 -9.96 -1.02 -1.10
CA LYS A 52 -10.58 -1.40 0.17
C LYS A 52 -9.90 -2.62 0.77
N ASP A 53 -9.70 -3.67 -0.03
CA ASP A 53 -9.05 -4.91 0.42
C ASP A 53 -7.62 -4.67 0.87
N LEU A 54 -6.88 -3.84 0.13
CA LEU A 54 -5.50 -3.48 0.46
C LEU A 54 -5.43 -2.72 1.80
N LYS A 55 -6.31 -1.73 1.99
CA LYS A 55 -6.40 -0.96 3.25
C LYS A 55 -6.73 -1.86 4.43
N THR A 56 -7.68 -2.78 4.28
CA THR A 56 -8.08 -3.71 5.34
C THR A 56 -6.98 -4.72 5.67
N ARG A 57 -6.38 -5.35 4.65
CA ARG A 57 -5.36 -6.40 4.82
C ARG A 57 -4.10 -5.87 5.49
N TYR A 58 -3.68 -4.66 5.13
CA TYR A 58 -2.43 -4.06 5.62
C TYR A 58 -2.63 -2.97 6.67
N ARG A 59 -3.88 -2.77 7.14
CA ARG A 59 -4.25 -1.75 8.13
C ARG A 59 -3.69 -0.38 7.76
N LEU A 60 -3.88 0.01 6.49
CA LEU A 60 -3.42 1.31 6.00
C LEU A 60 -4.38 2.40 6.48
N ASN A 61 -3.81 3.42 7.08
CA ASN A 61 -4.57 4.58 7.55
C ASN A 61 -4.39 5.76 6.58
N ALA A 62 -5.19 6.81 6.75
CA ALA A 62 -5.07 8.03 5.95
C ALA A 62 -3.64 8.62 6.04
N ASP A 63 -3.02 8.56 7.22
CA ASP A 63 -1.67 9.06 7.45
C ASP A 63 -0.62 8.29 6.64
N ASP A 64 -0.78 6.96 6.47
CA ASP A 64 0.12 6.15 5.65
C ASP A 64 0.07 6.58 4.16
N LEU A 65 -1.12 6.98 3.70
CA LEU A 65 -1.33 7.43 2.33
C LEU A 65 -0.88 8.87 2.09
N ASN A 66 -0.91 9.71 3.13
CA ASN A 66 -0.59 11.13 3.06
C ASN A 66 0.85 11.46 3.50
N ALA A 67 1.56 10.51 4.14
CA ALA A 67 2.94 10.71 4.58
C ALA A 67 3.85 11.08 3.40
N PRO A 68 4.53 12.24 3.42
CA PRO A 68 5.55 12.54 2.43
C PRO A 68 6.63 11.47 2.51
N GLN A 69 7.09 10.95 1.36
CA GLN A 69 8.30 10.13 1.35
C GLN A 69 9.49 11.07 1.62
N PHE A 70 9.79 11.32 2.89
CA PHE A 70 11.04 11.95 3.26
C PHE A 70 12.14 10.90 3.13
N ASN A 71 12.92 11.02 2.06
CA ASN A 71 14.31 10.59 2.07
C ASN A 71 15.15 11.61 2.84
#